data_AF-A0A7C8DB79-F1
#
_entry.id   AF-A0A7C8DB79-F1
#
_cell.length_a   1.000
_cell.length_b   1.000
_cell.length_c   1.000
_cell.angle_alpha   90.00
_cell.angle_beta   90.00
_cell.angle_gamma   90.00
#
_symmetry.space_group_name_H-M   'P 1'
#
loop_
_entity.id
_entity.type
_entity.pdbx_description
1 polymer ?
#
loop_
_entity_poly.entity_id
_entity_poly.type
_entity_poly.pdbx_seq_one_letter_code
_entity_poly.pdbx_strand_id
1 'polypeptide(L)'
;MSRKSNNGGPTQDVRFESAGRALALARERNRDIEQGGSSCPVLIEGIKDVKALRKLGFTGVIEQLNRGWGRSRLVAYLFEKYGCNNPNDGGPAIILLMDWDRTGGRIQNDMSQRLMAMDVSLDEETRMELVRAMKPEGKTVESLAPFARDLREKMSYHDPYSSDGEE
;
A
#
# COMPACT_ATOMS: atom_id res chain seq x y z
N MET A 1 -31.29 -35.88 -2.96
CA MET A 1 -31.00 -34.65 -2.17
C MET A 1 -29.59 -34.17 -2.52
N SER A 2 -29.46 -33.21 -3.44
CA SER A 2 -28.17 -32.62 -3.79
C SER A 2 -27.86 -31.49 -2.80
N ARG A 3 -26.77 -31.61 -2.05
CA ARG A 3 -26.26 -30.53 -1.19
C ARG A 3 -25.78 -29.40 -2.12
N LYS A 4 -26.52 -28.29 -2.17
CA LYS A 4 -26.03 -27.03 -2.71
C LYS A 4 -24.82 -26.60 -1.87
N SER A 5 -23.64 -26.72 -2.45
CA SER A 5 -22.43 -26.09 -1.93
C SER A 5 -22.65 -24.57 -2.00
N ASN A 6 -22.79 -23.93 -0.85
CA ASN A 6 -22.70 -22.47 -0.73
C ASN A 6 -21.22 -22.10 -0.95
N ASN A 7 -20.82 -21.89 -2.19
CA ASN A 7 -19.45 -21.46 -2.51
C ASN A 7 -19.52 -20.21 -3.39
N GLY A 8 -20.00 -19.12 -2.81
CA GLY A 8 -19.90 -17.79 -3.40
C GLY A 8 -18.88 -17.00 -2.60
N GLY A 9 -17.68 -16.80 -3.15
CA GLY A 9 -16.73 -15.83 -2.59
C GLY A 9 -17.36 -14.42 -2.58
N PRO A 10 -16.75 -13.46 -1.87
CA PRO A 10 -17.26 -12.09 -1.85
C PRO A 10 -17.42 -11.55 -3.26
N THR A 11 -18.50 -10.80 -3.51
CA THR A 11 -18.73 -10.14 -4.80
C THR A 11 -17.58 -9.17 -5.09
N GLN A 12 -17.39 -8.83 -6.37
CA GLN A 12 -16.39 -7.84 -6.75
C GLN A 12 -16.57 -6.52 -6.00
N ASP A 13 -17.80 -6.06 -5.85
CA ASP A 13 -18.12 -4.82 -5.15
C ASP A 13 -17.67 -4.83 -3.69
N VAL A 14 -17.97 -5.91 -2.94
CA VAL A 14 -17.52 -6.08 -1.54
C VAL A 14 -15.98 -6.12 -1.44
N ARG A 15 -15.31 -6.74 -2.42
CA ARG A 15 -13.83 -6.74 -2.46
C ARG A 15 -13.28 -5.34 -2.74
N PHE A 16 -13.88 -4.62 -3.68
CA PHE A 16 -13.47 -3.25 -4.01
C PHE A 16 -13.72 -2.29 -2.85
N GLU A 17 -14.76 -2.51 -2.05
CA GLU A 17 -14.99 -1.77 -0.80
C GLU A 17 -13.89 -2.01 0.23
N SER A 18 -13.52 -3.27 0.48
CA SER A 18 -12.40 -3.62 1.36
C SER A 18 -11.08 -3.01 0.87
N ALA A 19 -10.78 -3.12 -0.44
CA ALA A 19 -9.60 -2.51 -1.03
C ALA A 19 -9.64 -0.98 -0.93
N GLY A 20 -10.77 -0.36 -1.24
CA GLY A 20 -10.97 1.09 -1.17
C GLY A 20 -10.76 1.63 0.24
N ARG A 21 -11.29 0.95 1.26
CA ARG A 21 -11.05 1.30 2.67
C ARG A 21 -9.58 1.22 3.04
N ALA A 22 -8.90 0.11 2.72
CA ALA A 22 -7.48 -0.06 3.02
C ALA A 22 -6.61 1.01 2.30
N LEU A 23 -6.90 1.28 1.03
CA LEU A 23 -6.20 2.31 0.26
C LEU A 23 -6.46 3.73 0.78
N ALA A 24 -7.68 4.02 1.24
CA ALA A 24 -8.01 5.33 1.81
C ALA A 24 -7.21 5.61 3.08
N LEU A 25 -7.15 4.65 4.00
CA LEU A 25 -6.36 4.76 5.24
C LEU A 25 -4.87 4.90 4.93
N ALA A 26 -4.35 4.09 4.00
CA ALA A 26 -2.96 4.19 3.58
C ALA A 26 -2.65 5.55 2.89
N ARG A 27 -3.58 6.07 2.09
CA ARG A 27 -3.43 7.36 1.40
C ARG A 27 -3.42 8.53 2.40
N GLU A 28 -4.34 8.53 3.36
CA GLU A 28 -4.40 9.51 4.43
C GLU A 28 -3.09 9.52 5.23
N ARG A 29 -2.62 8.36 5.70
CA ARG A 29 -1.35 8.26 6.44
C ARG A 29 -0.14 8.67 5.59
N ASN A 30 -0.16 8.37 4.30
CA ASN A 30 0.92 8.74 3.39
C ASN A 30 1.02 10.25 3.16
N ARG A 31 -0.11 10.94 3.12
CA ARG A 31 -0.20 12.37 2.83
C ARG A 31 0.68 13.20 3.78
N ASP A 32 1.16 14.33 3.29
CA ASP A 32 1.95 15.27 4.08
C ASP A 32 1.19 15.76 5.33
N ILE A 33 1.93 16.07 6.40
CA ILE A 33 1.35 16.60 7.64
C ILE A 33 0.61 17.93 7.41
N GLU A 34 1.11 18.79 6.50
CA GLU A 34 0.48 20.07 6.17
C GLU A 34 -0.86 19.89 5.46
N GLN A 35 -1.08 18.73 4.87
CA GLN A 35 -2.32 18.36 4.19
C GLN A 35 -3.19 17.42 5.06
N GLY A 36 -2.89 17.29 6.35
CA GLY A 36 -3.66 16.51 7.31
C GLY A 36 -3.34 15.01 7.34
N GLY A 37 -2.21 14.58 6.78
CA GLY A 37 -1.72 13.21 6.89
C GLY A 37 -0.63 13.02 7.96
N SER A 38 0.16 11.96 7.82
CA SER A 38 1.22 11.58 8.77
C SER A 38 2.60 11.45 8.13
N SER A 39 2.72 11.80 6.85
CA SER A 39 3.95 11.68 6.04
C SER A 39 4.58 10.28 6.07
N CYS A 40 3.76 9.23 6.23
CA CYS A 40 4.23 7.85 6.28
C CYS A 40 4.65 7.37 4.89
N PRO A 41 5.92 7.00 4.64
CA PRO A 41 6.35 6.56 3.32
C PRO A 41 5.70 5.23 2.94
N VAL A 42 5.39 5.06 1.65
CA VAL A 42 5.08 3.75 1.07
C VAL A 42 6.32 3.21 0.37
N LEU A 43 6.77 2.01 0.73
CA LEU A 43 7.85 1.31 0.03
C LEU A 43 7.25 0.33 -0.98
N ILE A 44 7.64 0.47 -2.26
CA ILE A 44 7.18 -0.37 -3.39
C ILE A 44 8.34 -0.90 -4.23
N GLU A 45 8.06 -1.75 -5.22
CA GLU A 45 9.09 -2.38 -6.06
C GLU A 45 9.62 -1.48 -7.19
N GLY A 46 8.73 -0.87 -8.00
CA GLY A 46 9.16 -0.08 -9.15
C GLY A 46 8.25 1.08 -9.60
N ILE A 47 8.72 1.77 -10.64
CA ILE A 47 8.13 3.04 -11.11
C ILE A 47 6.68 2.93 -11.59
N LYS A 48 6.23 1.75 -12.01
CA LYS A 48 4.85 1.56 -12.46
C LYS A 48 3.88 1.50 -11.27
N ASP A 49 4.33 1.01 -10.11
CA ASP A 49 3.58 1.05 -8.86
C ASP A 49 3.40 2.47 -8.38
N VAL A 50 4.46 3.30 -8.48
CA VAL A 50 4.39 4.74 -8.21
C VAL A 50 3.28 5.36 -9.06
N LYS A 51 3.26 5.08 -10.38
CA LYS A 51 2.21 5.62 -11.28
C LYS A 51 0.81 5.15 -10.86
N ALA A 52 0.65 3.92 -10.41
CA ALA A 52 -0.63 3.41 -9.93
C ALA A 52 -1.08 4.11 -8.63
N LEU A 53 -0.20 4.25 -7.64
CA LEU A 53 -0.50 4.96 -6.40
C LEU A 53 -0.79 6.44 -6.62
N ARG A 54 -0.05 7.11 -7.52
CA ARG A 54 -0.35 8.49 -7.92
C ARG A 54 -1.74 8.61 -8.57
N LYS A 55 -2.15 7.66 -9.42
CA LYS A 55 -3.51 7.63 -9.98
C LYS A 55 -4.60 7.46 -8.93
N LEU A 56 -4.30 6.77 -7.82
CA LEU A 56 -5.18 6.62 -6.66
C LEU A 56 -5.18 7.84 -5.71
N GLY A 57 -4.33 8.82 -5.97
CA GLY A 57 -4.27 10.10 -5.23
C GLY A 57 -3.28 10.11 -4.07
N PHE A 58 -2.36 9.16 -3.98
CA PHE A 58 -1.25 9.25 -3.02
C PHE A 58 -0.37 10.44 -3.40
N THR A 59 -0.14 11.38 -2.48
CA THR A 59 0.68 12.59 -2.71
C THR A 59 2.01 12.57 -1.96
N GLY A 60 2.10 11.80 -0.87
CA GLY A 60 3.28 11.72 -0.02
C GLY A 60 4.45 10.93 -0.61
N VAL A 61 5.42 10.61 0.24
CA VAL A 61 6.66 9.95 -0.16
C VAL A 61 6.40 8.51 -0.59
N ILE A 62 6.94 8.12 -1.75
CA ILE A 62 6.95 6.74 -2.24
C ILE A 62 8.41 6.36 -2.49
N GLU A 63 8.94 5.46 -1.66
CA GLU A 63 10.28 4.88 -1.81
C GLU A 63 10.22 3.66 -2.72
N GLN A 64 11.30 3.41 -3.46
CA GLN A 64 11.40 2.30 -4.40
C GLN A 64 12.57 1.39 -4.04
N LEU A 65 12.40 0.08 -4.19
CA LEU A 65 13.51 -0.86 -4.06
C LEU A 65 14.55 -0.70 -5.19
N ASN A 66 14.06 -0.53 -6.42
CA ASN A 66 14.90 -0.50 -7.62
C ASN A 66 15.57 0.87 -7.86
N ARG A 67 16.44 1.29 -6.93
CA ARG A 67 17.25 2.53 -7.05
C ARG A 67 18.73 2.27 -7.36
N GLY A 68 19.07 1.04 -7.77
CA GLY A 68 20.45 0.62 -8.00
C GLY A 68 21.25 0.36 -6.72
N TRP A 69 20.58 0.27 -5.56
CA TRP A 69 21.21 -0.04 -4.28
C TRP A 69 21.02 -1.51 -3.91
N GLY A 70 21.99 -2.08 -3.21
CA GLY A 70 21.81 -3.37 -2.54
C GLY A 70 20.86 -3.26 -1.34
N ARG A 71 20.22 -4.38 -0.97
CA ARG A 71 19.24 -4.45 0.13
C ARG A 71 19.74 -3.87 1.44
N SER A 72 20.97 -4.20 1.85
CA SER A 72 21.52 -3.69 3.12
C SER A 72 21.64 -2.17 3.16
N ARG A 73 22.05 -1.55 2.04
CA ARG A 73 22.14 -0.09 1.93
C ARG A 73 20.76 0.55 2.02
N LEU A 74 19.77 -0.05 1.36
CA LEU A 74 18.40 0.46 1.41
C LEU A 74 17.81 0.36 2.82
N VAL A 75 17.98 -0.78 3.49
CA VAL A 75 17.52 -0.97 4.87
C VAL A 75 18.13 0.06 5.81
N ALA A 76 19.45 0.28 5.74
CA ALA A 76 20.13 1.30 6.56
C ALA A 76 19.56 2.70 6.29
N TYR A 77 19.38 3.08 5.03
CA TYR A 77 18.78 4.37 4.65
C TYR A 77 17.34 4.53 5.18
N LEU A 78 16.50 3.49 5.05
CA LEU A 78 15.12 3.54 5.52
C LEU A 78 15.06 3.71 7.04
N PHE A 79 15.89 2.98 7.78
CA PHE A 79 16.00 3.12 9.23
C PHE A 79 16.47 4.52 9.63
N GLU A 80 17.58 5.01 9.04
CA GLU A 80 18.13 6.33 9.36
C GLU A 80 17.14 7.46 9.06
N LYS A 81 16.34 7.31 7.99
CA LYS A 81 15.42 8.35 7.54
C LYS A 81 14.08 8.35 8.29
N TYR A 82 13.54 7.18 8.61
CA TYR A 82 12.17 7.04 9.13
C TYR A 82 12.10 6.56 10.58
N GLY A 83 13.20 6.03 11.13
CA GLY A 83 13.26 5.55 12.50
C GLY A 83 12.40 4.31 12.76
N CYS A 84 12.12 4.05 14.04
CA CYS A 84 11.40 2.85 14.50
C CYS A 84 9.88 2.96 14.35
N ASN A 85 9.32 4.13 14.60
CA ASN A 85 7.88 4.44 14.51
C ASN A 85 7.69 5.77 13.80
N ASN A 86 6.53 5.97 13.18
CA ASN A 86 6.22 7.26 12.59
C ASN A 86 6.04 8.30 13.71
N PRO A 87 6.78 9.43 13.68
CA PRO A 87 6.75 10.40 14.78
C PRO A 87 5.46 11.23 14.84
N ASN A 88 4.66 11.25 13.77
CA ASN A 88 3.48 12.10 13.65
C ASN A 88 2.21 11.41 14.17
N ASP A 89 2.07 10.10 13.96
CA ASP A 89 0.91 9.32 14.41
C ASP A 89 1.23 8.22 15.43
N GLY A 90 2.51 8.01 15.75
CA GLY A 90 2.98 6.94 16.65
C GLY A 90 2.82 5.52 16.09
N GLY A 91 2.31 5.38 14.86
CA GLY A 91 2.05 4.12 14.20
C GLY A 91 3.28 3.56 13.49
N PRO A 92 3.07 2.57 12.59
CA PRO A 92 4.14 2.01 11.79
C PRO A 92 4.91 3.07 11.00
N ALA A 93 6.24 2.96 10.99
CA ALA A 93 7.15 3.90 10.33
C ALA A 93 7.03 3.86 8.80
N ILE A 94 6.72 2.70 8.21
CA ILE A 94 6.69 2.50 6.76
C ILE A 94 5.50 1.61 6.38
N ILE A 95 4.78 1.98 5.31
CA ILE A 95 3.80 1.10 4.66
C ILE A 95 4.54 0.22 3.65
N LEU A 96 4.62 -1.08 3.92
CA LEU A 96 5.38 -2.03 3.08
C LEU A 96 4.43 -2.71 2.07
N LEU A 97 4.47 -2.26 0.82
CA LEU A 97 3.52 -2.63 -0.22
C LEU A 97 4.22 -3.23 -1.44
N MET A 98 4.75 -4.44 -1.27
CA MET A 98 5.29 -5.23 -2.38
C MET A 98 4.19 -5.96 -3.16
N ASP A 99 4.51 -6.40 -4.37
CA ASP A 99 3.60 -7.18 -5.18
C ASP A 99 3.15 -8.46 -4.44
N TRP A 100 1.94 -8.92 -4.73
CA TRP A 100 1.39 -10.16 -4.19
C TRP A 100 1.48 -11.32 -5.18
N ASP A 101 2.53 -11.27 -6.00
CA ASP A 101 3.05 -12.42 -6.74
C ASP A 101 4.10 -13.20 -5.90
N ARG A 102 4.74 -14.20 -6.52
CA ARG A 102 5.74 -15.02 -5.83
C ARG A 102 7.01 -14.24 -5.50
N THR A 103 7.42 -13.30 -6.35
CA THR A 103 8.65 -12.53 -6.18
C THR A 103 8.45 -11.45 -5.15
N GLY A 104 7.38 -10.67 -5.26
CA GLY A 104 7.01 -9.64 -4.29
C GLY A 104 6.75 -10.22 -2.91
N GLY A 105 6.15 -11.41 -2.80
CA GLY A 105 6.04 -12.11 -1.51
C GLY A 105 7.39 -12.46 -0.86
N ARG A 106 8.41 -12.81 -1.65
CA ARG A 106 9.77 -13.06 -1.12
C ARG A 106 10.44 -11.76 -0.69
N ILE A 107 10.25 -10.70 -1.48
CA ILE A 107 10.80 -9.38 -1.21
C ILE A 107 10.17 -8.78 0.05
N GLN A 108 8.84 -8.85 0.20
CA GLN A 108 8.10 -8.45 1.40
C GLN A 108 8.72 -9.08 2.64
N ASN A 109 8.87 -10.41 2.64
CA ASN A 109 9.40 -11.15 3.77
C ASN A 109 10.85 -10.76 4.11
N ASP A 110 11.73 -10.66 3.10
CA ASP A 110 13.14 -10.28 3.31
C ASP A 110 13.28 -8.85 3.85
N MET A 111 12.51 -7.90 3.32
CA MET A 111 12.52 -6.52 3.80
C MET A 111 11.92 -6.41 5.21
N SER A 112 10.79 -7.08 5.46
CA SER A 112 10.14 -7.13 6.77
C SER A 112 11.09 -7.67 7.84
N GLN A 113 11.72 -8.82 7.60
CA GLN A 113 12.71 -9.40 8.53
C GLN A 113 13.87 -8.46 8.83
N ARG A 114 14.43 -7.79 7.82
CA ARG A 114 15.59 -6.90 7.99
C ARG A 114 15.25 -5.62 8.74
N LEU A 115 14.12 -5.00 8.40
CA LEU A 115 13.68 -3.74 9.02
C LEU A 115 13.20 -3.97 10.45
N MET A 116 12.42 -5.02 10.70
CA MET A 116 11.99 -5.38 12.06
C MET A 116 13.16 -5.79 12.95
N ALA A 117 14.24 -6.38 12.40
CA ALA A 117 15.47 -6.65 13.15
C ALA A 117 16.21 -5.37 13.58
N MET A 118 15.84 -4.21 13.02
CA MET A 118 16.29 -2.87 13.45
C MET A 118 15.21 -2.11 14.22
N ASP A 119 14.20 -2.82 14.75
CA ASP A 119 13.05 -2.27 15.47
C ASP A 119 12.16 -1.32 14.65
N VAL A 120 12.25 -1.37 13.31
CA VAL A 120 11.33 -0.62 12.45
C VAL A 120 9.97 -1.30 12.40
N SER A 121 8.94 -0.58 12.83
CA SER A 121 7.55 -1.01 12.73
C SER A 121 7.01 -0.79 11.31
N LEU A 122 6.33 -1.81 10.77
CA LEU A 122 5.83 -1.81 9.39
C LEU A 122 4.31 -2.01 9.33
N ASP A 123 3.64 -1.26 8.47
CA ASP A 123 2.26 -1.55 8.07
C ASP A 123 2.31 -2.57 6.93
N GLU A 124 1.93 -3.80 7.26
CA GLU A 124 1.71 -4.89 6.30
C GLU A 124 0.22 -5.18 6.08
N GLU A 125 -0.66 -4.54 6.87
CA GLU A 125 -2.11 -4.77 6.85
C GLU A 125 -2.72 -4.27 5.54
N THR A 126 -2.29 -3.10 5.07
CA THR A 126 -2.70 -2.54 3.77
C THR A 126 -2.48 -3.56 2.65
N ARG A 127 -1.30 -4.19 2.62
CA ARG A 127 -0.98 -5.22 1.63
C ARG A 127 -1.85 -6.45 1.80
N MET A 128 -2.07 -6.92 3.03
CA MET A 128 -2.89 -8.10 3.31
C MET A 128 -4.33 -7.94 2.82
N GLU A 129 -4.93 -6.77 3.04
CA GLU A 129 -6.27 -6.45 2.53
C GLU A 129 -6.29 -6.44 1.01
N LEU A 130 -5.30 -5.81 0.36
CA LEU A 130 -5.18 -5.82 -1.10
C LEU A 130 -4.98 -7.24 -1.67
N VAL A 131 -4.22 -8.11 -1.01
CA VAL A 131 -4.07 -9.52 -1.44
C VAL A 131 -5.42 -10.26 -1.38
N ARG A 132 -6.24 -10.01 -0.35
CA ARG A 132 -7.56 -10.64 -0.22
C ARG A 132 -8.54 -10.11 -1.25
N ALA A 133 -8.55 -8.79 -1.43
CA ALA A 133 -9.51 -8.09 -2.25
C ALA A 133 -9.16 -8.14 -3.75
N MET A 134 -7.91 -7.88 -4.14
CA MET A 134 -7.53 -7.57 -5.53
C MET A 134 -6.83 -8.70 -6.28
N LYS A 135 -6.61 -9.85 -5.65
CA LYS A 135 -5.96 -11.01 -6.28
C LYS A 135 -6.65 -11.50 -7.57
N PRO A 136 -8.00 -11.48 -7.70
CA PRO A 136 -8.67 -11.79 -8.96
C PRO A 136 -8.38 -10.78 -10.09
N GLU A 137 -8.11 -9.52 -9.76
CA GLU A 137 -7.89 -8.42 -10.70
C GLU A 137 -6.41 -8.27 -11.11
N GLY A 138 -5.49 -8.81 -10.30
CA GLY A 138 -4.08 -8.83 -10.61
C GLY A 138 -3.23 -9.23 -9.40
N LYS A 139 -1.90 -9.28 -9.59
CA LYS A 139 -0.93 -9.69 -8.56
C LYS A 139 0.09 -8.63 -8.20
N THR A 140 -0.10 -7.41 -8.70
CA THR A 140 0.89 -6.35 -8.64
C THR A 140 0.26 -5.03 -8.21
N VAL A 141 1.01 -4.14 -7.60
CA VAL A 141 0.51 -2.79 -7.27
C VAL A 141 0.13 -2.04 -8.56
N GLU A 142 0.91 -2.19 -9.63
CA GLU A 142 0.57 -1.61 -10.94
C GLU A 142 -0.79 -2.08 -11.50
N SER A 143 -1.22 -3.31 -11.18
CA SER A 143 -2.51 -3.84 -11.62
C SER A 143 -3.72 -3.16 -10.98
N LEU A 144 -3.53 -2.28 -10.00
CA LEU A 144 -4.58 -1.41 -9.48
C LEU A 144 -4.92 -0.26 -10.43
N ALA A 145 -3.98 0.14 -11.31
CA ALA A 145 -4.13 1.33 -12.15
C ALA A 145 -5.36 1.32 -13.08
N PRO A 146 -5.75 0.20 -13.73
CA PRO A 146 -6.98 0.15 -14.54
C PRO A 146 -8.26 0.36 -13.74
N PHE A 147 -8.24 0.05 -12.43
CA PHE A 147 -9.40 0.14 -11.53
C PHE A 147 -9.40 1.44 -10.70
N ALA A 148 -8.48 2.37 -10.98
CA ALA A 148 -8.26 3.55 -10.13
C ALA A 148 -9.52 4.40 -9.95
N ARG A 149 -10.38 4.52 -10.98
CA ARG A 149 -11.65 5.25 -10.87
C ARG A 149 -12.57 4.60 -9.84
N ASP A 150 -12.84 3.30 -10.01
CA ASP A 150 -13.79 2.56 -9.18
C ASP A 150 -13.26 2.42 -7.73
N LEU A 151 -11.95 2.22 -7.57
CA LEU A 151 -11.31 2.21 -6.25
C LEU A 151 -11.36 3.58 -5.57
N ARG A 152 -11.15 4.68 -6.31
CA ARG A 152 -11.26 6.04 -5.76
C ARG A 152 -12.67 6.37 -5.29
N GLU A 153 -13.69 5.89 -6.00
CA GLU A 153 -15.07 6.00 -5.54
C GLU A 153 -15.24 5.34 -4.16
N LYS A 154 -14.78 4.09 -4.02
CA LYS A 154 -14.79 3.38 -2.73
C LYS A 154 -13.92 4.03 -1.65
N MET A 155 -12.79 4.63 -2.02
CA MET A 155 -11.91 5.36 -1.09
C MET A 155 -12.58 6.62 -0.53
N SER A 156 -13.38 7.31 -1.35
CA SER A 156 -13.97 8.61 -0.99
C SER A 156 -14.91 8.55 0.23
N TYR A 157 -15.49 7.38 0.52
CA TYR A 157 -16.28 7.14 1.73
C TYR A 157 -15.46 7.18 3.03
N HIS A 158 -14.14 6.97 2.94
CA HIS A 158 -13.23 6.86 4.08
C HIS A 158 -12.22 8.00 4.15
N ASP A 159 -11.77 8.48 2.99
CA ASP A 159 -10.89 9.64 2.84
C ASP A 159 -11.46 10.53 1.73
N PRO A 160 -12.38 11.46 2.08
CA PRO A 160 -13.03 12.35 1.12
C PRO A 160 -12.05 13.45 0.71
N TYR A 161 -11.01 13.13 -0.04
CA TYR A 161 -10.14 14.13 -0.65
C TYR A 161 -10.65 14.50 -2.04
N SER A 162 -10.95 15.79 -2.21
CA SER A 162 -11.42 16.43 -3.43
C SER A 162 -10.30 16.55 -4.46
N SER A 163 -10.63 16.26 -5.71
CA SER A 163 -9.79 16.65 -6.85
C SER A 163 -9.91 18.15 -7.07
N ASP A 164 -9.07 18.94 -6.42
CA ASP A 164 -8.75 20.30 -6.88
C ASP A 164 -7.25 20.34 -7.17
N GLY A 165 -6.91 19.89 -8.37
CA GLY A 165 -5.54 19.77 -8.85
C GLY A 165 -5.50 19.12 -10.21
N GLU A 166 -6.35 19.58 -11.13
CA GLU A 166 -6.03 19.52 -12.55
C GLU A 166 -4.87 20.51 -12.79
N GLU A 167 -3.70 19.97 -13.10
CA GLU A 167 -2.77 20.56 -14.07
C GLU A 167 -2.36 19.47 -15.08
#